data_AF-A0AB34QNW8-F1
#
_entry.id   AF-A0AB34QNW8-F1
#
_cell.length_a   1.000
_cell.length_b   1.000
_cell.length_c   1.000
_cell.angle_alpha   90.00
_cell.angle_beta   90.00
_cell.angle_gamma   90.00
#
_symmetry.space_group_name_H-M   'P 1'
#
loop_
_entity.id
_entity.type
_entity.pdbx_description
1 polymer ?
#
loop_
_entity_poly.entity_id
_entity_poly.type
_entity_poly.pdbx_seq_one_letter_code
_entity_poly.pdbx_strand_id
1 'polypeptide(L)'
;MDSLTQIVLGGAIAAAIAPPGQRRAALLAGAALGTLPDLDSLALLPLTDDPVTLMTVHRSVSHSLFVLPLVGWLIWWLFRRYGNGRVASAPTRWFWAIQLALITHPLLDAFTVYGTQLWWPLQPHPTMWSSVFIIDPAYTLWLLLACVVAWFARARPLAQQVLVIGLVASTAYLGWSLIAKQLVDRQADRALAAMGLADAPRFSVPMPLNALLWRVVAMTPNGYVIGERSLVADTGPMHFRGFSSNTQALREVARFDSVRRLTWFNRGFMRARLVDDDLMLSDLRMGLEPDYNFNFVVAHRDNGTWQPIVPRQVQAAYRAPVARDQIGAVLGQMWHRIWHEPRSTVLTGDLEPVGAPVVAPASATQ
;
A
#
# COMPACT_ATOMS: atom_id res chain seq x y z
N MET A 1 3.17 5.56 0.23
CA MET A 1 2.45 6.76 -0.21
C MET A 1 3.04 7.28 -1.51
N ASP A 2 2.28 8.10 -2.23
CA ASP A 2 2.78 8.79 -3.41
C ASP A 2 3.87 9.82 -3.07
N SER A 3 4.68 10.15 -4.08
CA SER A 3 5.84 11.03 -3.93
C SER A 3 5.46 12.46 -3.54
N LEU A 4 4.32 12.98 -4.02
CA LEU A 4 3.90 14.34 -3.69
C LEU A 4 3.64 14.46 -2.19
N THR A 5 2.97 13.47 -1.62
CA THR A 5 2.66 13.37 -0.20
C THR A 5 3.93 13.36 0.64
N GLN A 6 4.92 12.56 0.25
CA GLN A 6 6.20 12.48 0.96
C GLN A 6 7.00 13.78 0.87
N ILE A 7 6.98 14.44 -0.29
CA ILE A 7 7.58 15.77 -0.52
C ILE A 7 6.97 16.81 0.43
N VAL A 8 5.64 16.92 0.47
CA VAL A 8 4.98 17.97 1.27
C VAL A 8 5.04 17.68 2.76
N LEU A 9 5.01 16.40 3.18
CA LEU A 9 5.17 16.03 4.59
C LEU A 9 6.58 16.36 5.08
N GLY A 10 7.61 15.91 4.37
CA GLY A 10 9.01 16.20 4.71
C GLY A 10 9.29 17.70 4.73
N GLY A 11 8.79 18.42 3.71
CA GLY A 11 8.88 19.88 3.65
C GLY A 11 8.20 20.58 4.83
N ALA A 12 6.96 20.19 5.16
CA ALA A 12 6.19 20.80 6.24
C ALA A 12 6.87 20.59 7.60
N ILE A 13 7.32 19.36 7.89
CA ILE A 13 8.03 19.00 9.13
C ILE A 13 9.31 19.84 9.26
N ALA A 14 10.17 19.82 8.24
CA ALA A 14 11.44 20.52 8.30
C ALA A 14 11.23 22.03 8.47
N ALA A 15 10.27 22.62 7.75
CA ALA A 15 9.96 24.05 7.84
C ALA A 15 9.33 24.47 9.17
N ALA A 16 8.56 23.59 9.81
CA ALA A 16 7.97 23.85 11.13
C ALA A 16 9.02 23.89 12.26
N ILE A 17 10.10 23.12 12.10
CA ILE A 17 11.19 22.99 13.09
C ILE A 17 12.28 24.05 12.87
N ALA A 18 12.64 24.31 11.61
CA ALA A 18 13.71 25.22 11.25
C ALA A 18 13.46 26.68 11.73
N PRO A 19 14.51 27.49 11.92
CA PRO A 19 14.34 28.91 12.27
C PRO A 19 13.50 29.67 11.22
N PRO A 20 12.71 30.70 11.61
CA PRO A 20 11.85 31.45 10.69
C PRO A 20 12.57 32.01 9.44
N GLY A 21 13.81 32.48 9.60
CA GLY A 21 14.64 32.99 8.51
C GLY A 21 15.12 31.94 7.49
N GLN A 22 14.95 30.64 7.80
CA GLN A 22 15.48 29.52 7.01
C GLN A 22 14.39 28.65 6.41
N ARG A 23 13.11 28.98 6.61
CA ARG A 23 11.96 28.14 6.24
C ARG A 23 11.91 27.70 4.78
N ARG A 24 12.22 28.57 3.82
CA ARG A 24 12.23 28.16 2.39
C ARG A 24 13.26 27.08 2.10
N ALA A 25 14.45 27.22 2.67
CA ALA A 25 15.48 26.19 2.55
C ALA A 25 15.05 24.90 3.26
N ALA A 26 14.38 25.01 4.40
CA ALA A 26 13.85 23.86 5.11
C ALA A 26 12.70 23.16 4.36
N LEU A 27 11.81 23.89 3.68
CA LEU A 27 10.78 23.31 2.80
C LEU A 27 11.44 22.45 1.70
N LEU A 28 12.45 22.99 1.02
CA LEU A 28 13.15 22.27 -0.06
C LEU A 28 14.00 21.10 0.47
N ALA A 29 14.74 21.32 1.55
CA ALA A 29 15.56 20.27 2.16
C ALA A 29 14.69 19.13 2.70
N GLY A 30 13.59 19.47 3.39
CA GLY A 30 12.61 18.52 3.86
C GLY A 30 11.93 17.75 2.74
N ALA A 31 11.58 18.43 1.63
CA ALA A 31 11.06 17.77 0.44
C ALA A 31 12.05 16.75 -0.14
N ALA A 32 13.33 17.13 -0.28
CA ALA A 32 14.37 16.23 -0.79
C ALA A 32 14.61 15.04 0.15
N LEU A 33 14.70 15.28 1.46
CA LEU A 33 14.84 14.22 2.46
C LEU A 33 13.61 13.32 2.52
N GLY A 34 12.42 13.88 2.35
CA GLY A 34 11.17 13.14 2.24
C GLY A 34 11.12 12.25 1.01
N THR A 35 11.84 12.54 -0.06
CA THR A 35 11.93 11.65 -1.24
C THR A 35 13.05 10.62 -1.12
N LEU A 36 14.05 10.88 -0.28
CA LEU A 36 15.29 10.09 -0.23
C LEU A 36 15.09 8.58 -0.04
N PRO A 37 14.20 8.09 0.85
CA PRO A 37 14.01 6.64 1.04
C PRO A 37 13.53 5.91 -0.22
N ASP A 38 12.63 6.51 -0.99
CA ASP A 38 12.03 5.93 -2.21
C ASP A 38 12.99 5.91 -3.41
N LEU A 39 14.11 6.64 -3.35
CA LEU A 39 15.16 6.57 -4.37
C LEU A 39 15.89 5.22 -4.38
N ASP A 40 15.59 4.33 -3.42
CA ASP A 40 16.05 2.95 -3.43
C ASP A 40 15.66 2.20 -4.71
N SER A 41 14.49 2.48 -5.28
CA SER A 41 14.03 1.92 -6.54
C SER A 41 15.03 2.15 -7.68
N LEU A 42 15.60 3.35 -7.77
CA LEU A 42 16.61 3.69 -8.79
C LEU A 42 17.92 2.94 -8.57
N ALA A 43 18.31 2.73 -7.30
CA ALA A 43 19.50 1.96 -6.95
C ALA A 43 19.30 0.45 -7.17
N LEU A 44 18.06 -0.04 -7.09
CA LEU A 44 17.72 -1.46 -7.29
C LEU A 44 17.66 -1.86 -8.77
N LEU A 45 17.22 -0.96 -9.65
CA LEU A 45 17.13 -1.22 -11.10
C LEU A 45 18.40 -1.83 -11.72
N PRO A 46 19.64 -1.35 -11.44
CA PRO A 46 20.85 -1.96 -11.99
C PRO A 46 21.30 -3.24 -11.25
N LEU A 47 20.70 -3.58 -10.10
CA LEU A 47 21.15 -4.69 -9.25
C LEU A 47 20.42 -6.00 -9.54
N THR A 48 19.21 -5.96 -10.10
CA THR A 48 18.40 -7.16 -10.31
C THR A 48 17.27 -6.92 -11.33
N ASP A 49 17.05 -7.90 -12.20
CA ASP A 49 15.91 -7.94 -13.13
C ASP A 49 14.75 -8.79 -12.59
N ASP A 50 14.90 -9.43 -11.42
CA ASP A 50 13.83 -10.24 -10.82
C ASP A 50 12.75 -9.32 -10.22
N PRO A 51 11.53 -9.32 -10.75
CA PRO A 51 10.49 -8.41 -10.32
C PRO A 51 9.94 -8.73 -8.93
N VAL A 52 10.05 -9.99 -8.47
CA VAL A 52 9.74 -10.35 -7.07
C VAL A 52 10.78 -9.74 -6.14
N THR A 53 12.06 -9.76 -6.53
CA THR A 53 13.11 -9.08 -5.78
C THR A 53 12.87 -7.58 -5.75
N LEU A 54 12.63 -6.93 -6.91
CA LEU A 54 12.36 -5.49 -6.99
C LEU A 54 11.21 -5.07 -6.08
N MET A 55 10.08 -5.79 -6.13
CA MET A 55 8.92 -5.50 -5.29
C MET A 55 9.23 -5.60 -3.79
N THR A 56 9.96 -6.64 -3.38
CA THR A 56 10.11 -6.97 -1.96
C THR A 56 11.34 -6.33 -1.31
N VAL A 57 12.37 -5.93 -2.06
CA VAL A 57 13.48 -5.10 -1.53
C VAL A 57 13.10 -3.62 -1.50
N HIS A 58 12.22 -3.15 -2.37
CA HIS A 58 11.70 -1.79 -2.25
C HIS A 58 11.05 -1.61 -0.86
N ARG A 59 11.41 -0.51 -0.18
CA ARG A 59 11.00 -0.24 1.21
C ARG A 59 11.62 -1.16 2.26
N SER A 60 12.84 -1.63 2.01
CA SER A 60 13.65 -2.41 2.94
C SER A 60 14.64 -1.54 3.73
N VAL A 61 15.95 -1.68 3.46
CA VAL A 61 17.06 -1.02 4.15
C VAL A 61 16.88 0.50 4.20
N SER A 62 16.46 1.08 3.09
CA SER A 62 16.17 2.52 2.89
C SER A 62 15.07 3.06 3.81
N HIS A 63 14.22 2.20 4.35
CA HIS A 63 13.05 2.53 5.16
C HIS A 63 13.17 2.01 6.61
N SER A 64 14.34 1.49 6.98
CA SER A 64 14.58 0.94 8.31
C SER A 64 14.67 2.04 9.37
N LEU A 65 13.96 1.84 10.49
CA LEU A 65 14.04 2.68 11.67
C LEU A 65 15.37 2.52 12.43
N PHE A 66 16.20 1.54 12.09
CA PHE A 66 17.57 1.42 12.58
C PHE A 66 18.57 2.17 11.69
N VAL A 67 18.35 2.16 10.37
CA VAL A 67 19.28 2.75 9.38
C VAL A 67 19.07 4.26 9.25
N LEU A 68 17.83 4.72 9.08
CA LEU A 68 17.54 6.12 8.79
C LEU A 68 18.01 7.10 9.87
N PRO A 69 17.92 6.80 11.19
CA PRO A 69 18.48 7.69 12.20
C PRO A 69 20.00 7.86 12.08
N LEU A 70 20.73 6.82 11.65
CA LEU A 70 22.18 6.88 11.42
C LEU A 70 22.50 7.70 10.17
N VAL A 71 21.73 7.50 9.10
CA VAL A 71 21.84 8.29 7.86
C VAL A 71 21.56 9.77 8.14
N GLY A 72 20.47 10.08 8.85
CA GLY A 72 20.12 11.46 9.17
C GLY A 72 21.12 12.12 10.13
N TRP A 73 21.67 11.38 11.10
CA TRP A 73 22.79 11.83 11.92
C TRP A 73 24.03 12.15 11.06
N LEU A 74 24.38 11.28 10.11
CA LEU A 74 25.52 11.47 9.22
C LEU A 74 25.34 12.72 8.34
N ILE A 75 24.17 12.88 7.73
CA ILE A 75 23.82 14.07 6.92
C ILE A 75 23.95 15.32 7.80
N TRP A 76 23.33 15.33 8.97
CA TRP A 76 23.41 16.45 9.90
C TRP A 76 24.87 16.75 10.31
N TRP A 77 25.64 15.72 10.65
CA TRP A 77 27.04 15.85 11.08
C TRP A 77 27.90 16.45 9.96
N LEU A 78 27.75 15.98 8.72
CA LEU A 78 28.47 16.52 7.55
C LEU A 78 28.17 18.01 7.35
N PHE A 79 26.88 18.38 7.32
CA PHE A 79 26.47 19.78 7.14
C PHE A 79 26.81 20.66 8.34
N ARG A 80 26.92 20.12 9.55
CA ARG A 80 27.38 20.84 10.74
C ARG A 80 28.90 21.03 10.74
N ARG A 81 29.66 20.00 10.37
CA ARG A 81 31.13 19.97 10.46
C ARG A 81 31.79 20.74 9.33
N TYR A 82 31.27 20.58 8.11
CA TYR A 82 31.86 21.14 6.88
C TYR A 82 31.00 22.24 6.26
N GLY A 83 29.73 22.33 6.64
CA GLY A 83 28.84 23.39 6.16
C GLY A 83 28.92 24.63 7.05
N ASN A 84 29.48 25.73 6.55
CA ASN A 84 29.34 27.07 7.18
C ASN A 84 27.93 27.66 6.94
N GLY A 85 26.90 26.82 6.98
CA GLY A 85 25.56 27.11 6.49
C GLY A 85 24.47 27.01 7.56
N ARG A 86 23.25 26.76 7.10
CA ARG A 86 22.03 26.75 7.92
C ARG A 86 22.07 25.73 9.06
N VAL A 87 22.60 24.53 8.80
CA VAL A 87 22.75 23.48 9.81
C VAL A 87 23.70 23.91 10.93
N ALA A 88 24.88 24.44 10.61
CA ALA A 88 25.82 24.95 11.62
C ALA A 88 25.24 26.13 12.44
N SER A 89 24.43 26.98 11.82
CA SER A 89 23.80 28.13 12.52
C SER A 89 22.68 27.73 13.50
N ALA A 90 22.02 26.58 13.30
CA ALA A 90 20.92 26.11 14.14
C ALA A 90 20.92 24.57 14.27
N PRO A 91 21.98 23.99 14.86
CA PRO A 91 22.29 22.57 14.75
C PRO A 91 21.21 21.69 15.35
N THR A 92 20.65 22.04 16.51
CA THR A 92 19.62 21.23 17.17
C THR A 92 18.32 21.19 16.37
N ARG A 93 17.89 22.33 15.80
CA ARG A 93 16.68 22.38 14.98
C ARG A 93 16.85 21.60 13.68
N TRP A 94 17.99 21.74 13.02
CA TRP A 94 18.27 21.01 11.80
C TRP A 94 18.47 19.51 12.02
N PHE A 95 19.02 19.09 13.17
CA PHE A 95 19.06 17.68 13.55
C PHE A 95 17.65 17.08 13.52
N TRP A 96 16.71 17.67 14.26
CA TRP A 96 15.34 17.16 14.30
C TRP A 96 14.58 17.32 12.99
N ALA A 97 14.81 18.39 12.23
CA ALA A 97 14.25 18.57 10.89
C ALA A 97 14.67 17.43 9.94
N ILE A 98 15.95 17.05 9.96
CA ILE A 98 16.49 15.97 9.13
C ILE A 98 15.98 14.62 9.61
N GLN A 99 16.09 14.33 10.91
CA GLN A 99 15.65 13.06 11.49
C GLN A 99 14.17 12.81 11.23
N LEU A 100 13.31 13.80 11.52
CA LEU A 100 11.88 13.60 11.39
C LEU A 100 11.44 13.54 9.92
N ALA A 101 12.02 14.36 9.01
CA ALA A 101 11.71 14.23 7.58
C ALA A 101 12.01 12.83 7.03
N LEU A 102 13.11 12.21 7.48
CA LEU A 102 13.46 10.84 7.09
C LEU A 102 12.60 9.79 7.79
N ILE A 103 12.38 9.90 9.11
CA ILE A 103 11.68 8.87 9.91
C ILE A 103 10.18 8.86 9.63
N THR A 104 9.54 10.01 9.39
CA THR A 104 8.09 10.03 9.14
C THR A 104 7.72 9.44 7.79
N HIS A 105 8.64 9.40 6.84
CA HIS A 105 8.41 8.79 5.53
C HIS A 105 8.01 7.30 5.63
N PRO A 106 8.87 6.40 6.18
CA PRO A 106 8.53 4.99 6.27
C PRO A 106 7.39 4.72 7.26
N LEU A 107 7.24 5.57 8.29
CA LEU A 107 6.08 5.49 9.19
C LEU A 107 4.78 5.75 8.44
N LEU A 108 4.70 6.80 7.62
CA LEU A 108 3.52 7.06 6.80
C LEU A 108 3.29 5.94 5.78
N ASP A 109 4.36 5.40 5.20
CA ASP A 109 4.26 4.26 4.29
C ASP A 109 3.69 3.01 4.95
N ALA A 110 3.99 2.77 6.22
CA ALA A 110 3.41 1.67 7.00
C ALA A 110 1.89 1.81 7.20
N PHE A 111 1.32 3.01 7.01
CA PHE A 111 -0.13 3.18 6.98
C PHE A 111 -0.78 2.67 5.68
N THR A 112 0.01 2.38 4.63
CA THR A 112 -0.49 1.81 3.37
C THR A 112 -0.46 0.27 3.40
N VAL A 113 -1.08 -0.37 2.39
CA VAL A 113 -1.16 -1.84 2.27
C VAL A 113 0.08 -2.49 1.63
N TYR A 114 0.99 -1.69 1.05
CA TYR A 114 2.15 -2.20 0.29
C TYR A 114 3.05 -3.11 1.13
N GLY A 115 3.40 -2.66 2.34
CA GLY A 115 4.32 -3.34 3.25
C GLY A 115 5.68 -2.66 3.34
N THR A 116 6.03 -2.15 4.51
CA THR A 116 7.30 -1.44 4.76
C THR A 116 8.12 -2.18 5.82
N GLN A 117 9.39 -2.48 5.55
CA GLN A 117 10.25 -3.23 6.47
C GLN A 117 10.89 -2.32 7.53
N LEU A 118 10.07 -1.72 8.39
CA LEU A 118 10.50 -0.79 9.45
C LEU A 118 11.62 -1.35 10.34
N TRP A 119 11.61 -2.66 10.56
CA TRP A 119 12.49 -3.36 11.51
C TRP A 119 13.67 -4.07 10.85
N TRP A 120 13.94 -3.85 9.56
CA TRP A 120 15.13 -4.41 8.91
C TRP A 120 16.39 -4.04 9.72
N PRO A 121 17.26 -4.99 10.11
CA PRO A 121 17.46 -6.33 9.52
C PRO A 121 16.76 -7.50 10.24
N LEU A 122 15.87 -7.26 11.22
CA LEU A 122 15.19 -8.34 11.96
C LEU A 122 14.19 -9.15 11.09
N GLN A 123 13.88 -8.67 9.89
CA GLN A 123 13.04 -9.31 8.87
C GLN A 123 11.71 -9.96 9.35
N PRO A 124 10.92 -9.33 10.26
CA PRO A 124 9.53 -9.74 10.42
C PRO A 124 8.76 -9.45 9.12
N HIS A 125 7.52 -9.95 9.02
CA HIS A 125 6.63 -9.56 7.92
C HIS A 125 6.57 -8.03 7.78
N PRO A 126 6.65 -7.48 6.55
CA PRO A 126 6.57 -6.03 6.33
C PRO A 126 5.34 -5.41 7.00
N THR A 127 5.52 -4.22 7.59
CA THR A 127 4.45 -3.52 8.31
C THR A 127 3.46 -2.94 7.31
N MET A 128 2.17 -3.26 7.48
CA MET A 128 1.07 -2.76 6.64
C MET A 128 -0.19 -2.52 7.48
N TRP A 129 -0.26 -1.40 8.20
CA TRP A 129 -1.47 -1.03 8.94
C TRP A 129 -2.65 -0.80 8.01
N SER A 130 -2.42 -0.46 6.74
CA SER A 130 -3.43 -0.48 5.68
C SER A 130 -4.68 0.32 6.05
N SER A 131 -4.50 1.56 6.52
CA SER A 131 -5.60 2.45 6.93
C SER A 131 -5.78 3.66 6.02
N VAL A 132 -4.83 3.95 5.13
CA VAL A 132 -4.94 4.99 4.09
C VAL A 132 -4.47 4.42 2.76
N PHE A 133 -5.07 4.93 1.68
CA PHE A 133 -4.69 4.53 0.33
C PHE A 133 -3.38 5.22 -0.09
N ILE A 134 -2.66 4.66 -1.06
CA ILE A 134 -1.34 5.16 -1.51
C ILE A 134 -1.41 6.62 -1.98
N ILE A 135 -2.53 7.01 -2.60
CA ILE A 135 -2.84 8.37 -3.02
C ILE A 135 -4.09 8.82 -2.26
N ASP A 136 -3.94 9.72 -1.30
CA ASP A 136 -5.04 10.21 -0.48
C ASP A 136 -5.06 11.74 -0.44
N PRO A 137 -5.89 12.38 -1.29
CA PRO A 137 -5.97 13.84 -1.34
C PRO A 137 -6.37 14.48 -0.01
N ALA A 138 -7.20 13.81 0.80
CA ALA A 138 -7.66 14.35 2.08
C ALA A 138 -6.53 14.41 3.13
N TYR A 139 -5.52 13.54 3.02
CA TYR A 139 -4.29 13.65 3.80
C TYR A 139 -3.36 14.75 3.25
N THR A 140 -3.13 14.75 1.93
CA THR A 140 -2.07 15.55 1.29
C THR A 140 -2.42 17.03 1.14
N LEU A 141 -3.71 17.36 0.95
CA LEU A 141 -4.16 18.72 0.67
C LEU A 141 -3.75 19.72 1.76
N TRP A 142 -3.92 19.37 3.03
CA TRP A 142 -3.60 20.26 4.15
C TRP A 142 -2.11 20.58 4.23
N LEU A 143 -1.26 19.59 3.99
CA LEU A 143 0.20 19.74 3.96
C LEU A 143 0.63 20.57 2.76
N LEU A 144 0.04 20.33 1.59
CA LEU A 144 0.33 21.10 0.38
C LEU A 144 -0.02 22.58 0.57
N LEU A 145 -1.23 22.89 1.04
CA LEU A 145 -1.66 24.26 1.30
C LEU A 145 -0.76 24.93 2.35
N ALA A 146 -0.41 24.23 3.42
CA ALA A 146 0.49 24.74 4.45
C ALA A 146 1.89 25.07 3.88
N CYS A 147 2.47 24.18 3.06
CA CYS A 147 3.75 24.40 2.41
C CYS A 147 3.71 25.60 1.45
N VAL A 148 2.67 25.72 0.63
CA VAL A 148 2.48 26.84 -0.30
C VAL A 148 2.37 28.15 0.46
N VAL A 149 1.50 28.24 1.47
CA VAL A 149 1.35 29.48 2.25
C VAL A 149 2.63 29.81 3.01
N ALA A 150 3.29 28.82 3.62
CA ALA A 150 4.56 29.03 4.33
C ALA A 150 5.68 29.53 3.41
N TRP A 151 5.72 29.06 2.15
CA TRP A 151 6.67 29.52 1.14
C TRP A 151 6.57 31.04 0.90
N PHE A 152 5.35 31.56 0.79
CA PHE A 152 5.10 32.99 0.56
C PHE A 152 5.16 33.81 1.85
N ALA A 153 4.69 33.27 2.98
CA ALA A 153 4.71 33.94 4.27
C ALA A 153 6.12 34.06 4.88
N ARG A 154 7.09 33.22 4.46
CA ARG A 154 8.51 33.29 4.86
C ARG A 154 8.66 33.29 6.39
N ALA A 155 9.33 34.31 6.95
CA ALA A 155 9.60 34.43 8.38
C ALA A 155 8.38 34.89 9.22
N ARG A 156 7.25 35.25 8.59
CA ARG A 156 6.06 35.73 9.31
C ARG A 156 5.49 34.64 10.24
N PRO A 157 4.86 35.01 11.37
CA PRO A 157 4.20 34.05 12.27
C PRO A 157 3.18 33.15 11.57
N LEU A 158 2.48 33.69 10.57
CA LEU A 158 1.52 32.96 9.74
C LEU A 158 2.08 31.65 9.18
N ALA A 159 3.35 31.65 8.72
CA ALA A 159 3.97 30.43 8.19
C ALA A 159 4.05 29.32 9.25
N GLN A 160 4.34 29.66 10.52
CA GLN A 160 4.34 28.65 11.59
C GLN A 160 2.93 28.10 11.82
N GLN A 161 1.94 29.00 11.88
CA GLN A 161 0.56 28.64 12.18
C GLN A 161 0.02 27.68 11.13
N VAL A 162 0.18 27.99 9.83
CA VAL A 162 -0.32 27.12 8.76
C VAL A 162 0.42 25.78 8.69
N LEU A 163 1.73 25.75 8.96
CA LEU A 163 2.49 24.49 9.02
C LEU A 163 2.01 23.60 10.16
N VAL A 164 1.80 24.16 11.35
CA VAL A 164 1.27 23.42 12.50
C VAL A 164 -0.17 22.95 12.23
N ILE A 165 -1.03 23.80 11.67
CA ILE A 165 -2.40 23.42 11.31
C ILE A 165 -2.39 22.29 10.28
N GLY A 166 -1.58 22.38 9.23
CA GLY A 166 -1.47 21.34 8.21
C GLY A 166 -0.99 20.01 8.78
N LEU A 167 0.02 20.03 9.64
CA LEU A 167 0.51 18.84 10.33
C LEU A 167 -0.56 18.24 11.25
N VAL A 168 -1.19 19.05 12.10
CA VAL A 168 -2.26 18.60 13.01
C VAL A 168 -3.44 18.02 12.23
N ALA A 169 -3.90 18.68 11.17
CA ALA A 169 -4.99 18.18 10.33
C ALA A 169 -4.64 16.84 9.67
N SER A 170 -3.43 16.72 9.11
CA SER A 170 -2.97 15.47 8.48
C SER A 170 -2.81 14.34 9.50
N THR A 171 -2.30 14.61 10.70
CA THR A 171 -2.22 13.63 11.79
C THR A 171 -3.60 13.24 12.32
N ALA A 172 -4.52 14.19 12.48
CA ALA A 172 -5.90 13.90 12.87
C ALA A 172 -6.61 13.02 11.83
N TYR A 173 -6.35 13.23 10.54
CA TYR A 173 -6.85 12.37 9.47
C TYR A 173 -6.32 10.93 9.56
N LEU A 174 -5.04 10.72 9.86
CA LEU A 174 -4.51 9.37 10.14
C LEU A 174 -5.14 8.74 11.38
N GLY A 175 -5.40 9.53 12.42
CA GLY A 175 -6.14 9.07 13.60
C GLY A 175 -7.54 8.60 13.24
N TRP A 176 -8.27 9.40 12.44
CA TRP A 176 -9.57 9.03 11.90
C TRP A 176 -9.51 7.77 11.05
N SER A 177 -8.52 7.63 10.16
CA SER A 177 -8.40 6.48 9.27
C SER A 177 -8.20 5.17 10.03
N LEU A 178 -7.50 5.20 11.16
CA LEU A 178 -7.36 4.06 12.07
C LEU A 178 -8.69 3.71 12.77
N ILE A 179 -9.46 4.71 13.19
CA ILE A 179 -10.80 4.49 13.78
C ILE A 179 -11.73 3.89 12.73
N ALA A 180 -11.78 4.48 11.53
CA ALA A 180 -12.53 3.99 10.38
C ALA A 180 -12.21 2.53 10.08
N LYS A 181 -10.92 2.18 10.04
CA LYS A 181 -10.45 0.80 9.89
C LYS A 181 -11.03 -0.13 10.96
N GLN A 182 -10.91 0.24 12.24
CA GLN A 182 -11.43 -0.58 13.35
C GLN A 182 -12.95 -0.80 13.26
N LEU A 183 -13.71 0.21 12.80
CA LEU A 183 -15.15 0.08 12.60
C LEU A 183 -15.48 -0.94 11.50
N VAL A 184 -14.74 -0.90 10.38
CA VAL A 184 -14.89 -1.85 9.29
C VAL A 184 -14.48 -3.26 9.71
N ASP A 185 -13.32 -3.41 10.37
CA ASP A 185 -12.79 -4.70 10.81
C ASP A 185 -13.79 -5.41 11.74
N ARG A 186 -14.41 -4.68 12.68
CA ARG A 186 -15.46 -5.26 13.55
C ARG A 186 -16.67 -5.79 12.78
N GLN A 187 -17.06 -5.12 11.70
CA GLN A 187 -18.19 -5.57 10.87
C GLN A 187 -17.81 -6.76 10.00
N ALA A 188 -16.60 -6.76 9.46
CA ALA A 188 -16.04 -7.88 8.75
C ALA A 188 -15.93 -9.12 9.65
N ASP A 189 -15.46 -8.97 10.89
CA ASP A 189 -15.29 -10.07 11.84
C ASP A 189 -16.62 -10.76 12.15
N ARG A 190 -17.69 -9.98 12.37
CA ARG A 190 -19.04 -10.51 12.58
C ARG A 190 -19.55 -11.27 11.37
N ALA A 191 -19.42 -10.69 10.17
CA ALA A 191 -19.90 -11.30 8.94
C ALA A 191 -19.11 -12.56 8.56
N LEU A 192 -17.78 -12.54 8.71
CA LEU A 192 -16.92 -13.70 8.45
C LEU A 192 -17.16 -14.82 9.47
N ALA A 193 -17.36 -14.50 10.75
CA ALA A 193 -17.71 -15.49 11.76
C ALA A 193 -19.04 -16.20 11.43
N ALA A 194 -20.05 -15.46 10.96
CA ALA A 194 -21.33 -16.04 10.52
C ALA A 194 -21.19 -16.98 9.31
N MET A 195 -20.12 -16.83 8.52
CA MET A 195 -19.77 -17.72 7.39
C MET A 195 -18.86 -18.89 7.80
N GLY A 196 -18.54 -19.06 9.09
CA GLY A 196 -17.57 -20.06 9.56
C GLY A 196 -16.10 -19.71 9.26
N LEU A 197 -15.82 -18.45 8.94
CA LEU A 197 -14.49 -17.92 8.61
C LEU A 197 -13.93 -17.02 9.74
N ALA A 198 -14.29 -17.31 11.00
CA ALA A 198 -13.92 -16.47 12.15
C ALA A 198 -12.40 -16.25 12.27
N ASP A 199 -11.60 -17.28 12.01
CA ASP A 199 -10.13 -17.24 12.12
C ASP A 199 -9.40 -17.06 10.78
N ALA A 200 -10.15 -16.84 9.68
CA ALA A 200 -9.56 -16.66 8.37
C ALA A 200 -8.58 -15.47 8.34
N PRO A 201 -7.34 -15.65 7.83
CA PRO A 201 -6.42 -14.53 7.62
C PRO A 201 -7.09 -13.47 6.75
N ARG A 202 -7.05 -12.21 7.19
CA ARG A 202 -7.70 -11.10 6.49
C ARG A 202 -6.91 -9.80 6.57
N PHE A 203 -7.20 -8.91 5.65
CA PHE A 203 -6.83 -7.50 5.76
C PHE A 203 -7.97 -6.63 5.25
N SER A 204 -8.01 -5.40 5.74
CA SER A 204 -8.85 -4.33 5.21
C SER A 204 -7.98 -3.20 4.69
N VAL A 205 -8.46 -2.53 3.66
CA VAL A 205 -7.79 -1.39 3.02
C VAL A 205 -8.86 -0.42 2.52
N PRO A 206 -8.66 0.90 2.68
CA PRO A 206 -9.57 1.84 2.06
C PRO A 206 -9.46 1.77 0.53
N MET A 207 -10.57 2.02 -0.14
CA MET A 207 -10.61 2.12 -1.59
C MET A 207 -9.90 3.41 -2.05
N PRO A 208 -9.43 3.48 -3.31
CA PRO A 208 -8.68 4.62 -3.81
C PRO A 208 -9.27 6.00 -3.47
N LEU A 209 -8.39 6.94 -3.10
CA LEU A 209 -8.64 8.38 -2.92
C LEU A 209 -9.51 8.78 -1.72
N ASN A 210 -9.88 7.87 -0.81
CA ASN A 210 -10.75 8.19 0.33
C ASN A 210 -10.55 7.24 1.52
N ALA A 211 -11.08 7.60 2.69
CA ALA A 211 -11.12 6.73 3.89
C ALA A 211 -12.56 6.34 4.30
N LEU A 212 -13.53 6.41 3.38
CA LEU A 212 -14.96 6.18 3.66
C LEU A 212 -15.48 4.84 3.14
N LEU A 213 -15.00 4.39 1.97
CA LEU A 213 -15.30 3.09 1.40
C LEU A 213 -14.10 2.16 1.55
N TRP A 214 -14.35 0.96 2.07
CA TRP A 214 -13.31 0.00 2.42
C TRP A 214 -13.55 -1.33 1.74
N ARG A 215 -12.45 -2.00 1.42
CA ARG A 215 -12.43 -3.38 0.95
C ARG A 215 -11.81 -4.26 2.00
N VAL A 216 -12.42 -5.41 2.24
CA VAL A 216 -11.89 -6.47 3.10
C VAL A 216 -11.69 -7.72 2.26
N VAL A 217 -10.53 -8.33 2.40
CA VAL A 217 -10.20 -9.61 1.77
C VAL A 217 -9.88 -10.62 2.87
N ALA A 218 -10.50 -11.79 2.80
CA ALA A 218 -10.22 -12.90 3.70
C ALA A 218 -9.90 -14.19 2.92
N MET A 219 -8.86 -14.90 3.32
CA MET A 219 -8.43 -16.15 2.67
C MET A 219 -9.32 -17.31 3.11
N THR A 220 -9.59 -18.25 2.20
CA THR A 220 -10.35 -19.47 2.47
C THR A 220 -9.56 -20.71 2.02
N PRO A 221 -9.95 -21.94 2.41
CA PRO A 221 -9.23 -23.15 1.99
C PRO A 221 -9.14 -23.35 0.46
N ASN A 222 -10.12 -22.81 -0.28
CA ASN A 222 -10.27 -22.98 -1.73
C ASN A 222 -10.01 -21.68 -2.52
N GLY A 223 -9.67 -20.58 -1.84
CA GLY A 223 -9.63 -19.26 -2.49
C GLY A 223 -9.62 -18.10 -1.51
N TYR A 224 -10.47 -17.11 -1.77
CA TYR A 224 -10.63 -15.93 -0.93
C TYR A 224 -12.03 -15.35 -1.12
N VAL A 225 -12.43 -14.49 -0.19
CA VAL A 225 -13.64 -13.69 -0.29
C VAL A 225 -13.30 -12.21 -0.22
N ILE A 226 -14.06 -11.39 -0.96
CA ILE A 226 -13.96 -9.93 -0.93
C ILE A 226 -15.31 -9.37 -0.50
N GLY A 227 -15.28 -8.45 0.45
CA GLY A 227 -16.43 -7.64 0.80
C GLY A 227 -16.07 -6.15 0.75
N GLU A 228 -17.07 -5.32 0.54
CA GLU A 228 -16.94 -3.87 0.58
C GLU A 228 -17.86 -3.28 1.65
N ARG A 229 -17.40 -2.21 2.29
CA ARG A 229 -18.20 -1.47 3.26
C ARG A 229 -17.99 0.03 3.15
N SER A 230 -19.07 0.76 2.92
CA SER A 230 -19.13 2.20 3.12
C SER A 230 -19.45 2.51 4.58
N LEU A 231 -18.68 3.41 5.18
CA LEU A 231 -18.96 3.95 6.52
C LEU A 231 -20.12 4.97 6.53
N VAL A 232 -20.58 5.39 5.36
CA VAL A 232 -21.64 6.40 5.22
C VAL A 232 -22.98 5.74 4.86
N ALA A 233 -22.98 4.87 3.86
CA ALA A 233 -24.21 4.33 3.29
C ALA A 233 -24.67 3.02 3.92
N ASP A 234 -23.75 2.15 4.35
CA ASP A 234 -24.10 0.77 4.71
C ASP A 234 -24.57 0.64 6.16
N THR A 235 -25.79 0.15 6.33
CA THR A 235 -26.40 -0.10 7.64
C THR A 235 -26.44 -1.59 8.01
N GLY A 236 -26.53 -2.47 7.01
CA GLY A 236 -26.62 -3.92 7.20
C GLY A 236 -25.29 -4.66 7.44
N PRO A 237 -25.35 -5.99 7.58
CA PRO A 237 -24.17 -6.86 7.60
C PRO A 237 -23.31 -6.71 6.35
N MET A 238 -22.01 -6.95 6.48
CA MET A 238 -21.11 -6.94 5.34
C MET A 238 -21.34 -8.19 4.48
N HIS A 239 -21.49 -8.00 3.17
CA HIS A 239 -21.63 -9.09 2.20
C HIS A 239 -20.29 -9.40 1.53
N PHE A 240 -19.99 -10.70 1.41
CA PHE A 240 -18.76 -11.20 0.84
C PHE A 240 -19.04 -12.01 -0.43
N ARG A 241 -18.27 -11.75 -1.49
CA ARG A 241 -18.25 -12.54 -2.73
C ARG A 241 -17.03 -13.45 -2.73
N GLY A 242 -17.22 -14.72 -3.07
CA GLY A 242 -16.16 -15.71 -3.14
C GLY A 242 -15.46 -15.75 -4.50
N PHE A 243 -14.18 -16.07 -4.48
CA PHE A 243 -13.32 -16.24 -5.63
C PHE A 243 -12.43 -17.47 -5.43
N SER A 244 -12.22 -18.23 -6.50
CA SER A 244 -11.37 -19.42 -6.48
C SER A 244 -9.89 -19.06 -6.58
N SER A 245 -9.06 -19.95 -6.01
CA SER A 245 -7.60 -19.92 -6.16
C SER A 245 -7.13 -21.36 -6.30
N ASN A 246 -6.11 -21.62 -7.12
CA ASN A 246 -5.52 -22.94 -7.23
C ASN A 246 -4.60 -23.22 -6.01
N THR A 247 -5.22 -23.45 -4.85
CA THR A 247 -4.50 -23.63 -3.57
C THR A 247 -3.67 -24.90 -3.54
N GLN A 248 -4.03 -25.90 -4.35
CA GLN A 248 -3.21 -27.10 -4.55
C GLN A 248 -1.88 -26.75 -5.23
N ALA A 249 -1.92 -26.10 -6.40
CA ALA A 249 -0.70 -25.70 -7.10
C ALA A 249 0.18 -24.80 -6.21
N LEU A 250 -0.43 -23.86 -5.47
CA LEU A 250 0.29 -23.01 -4.52
C LEU A 250 1.04 -23.81 -3.44
N ARG A 251 0.42 -24.87 -2.89
CA ARG A 251 1.08 -25.77 -1.92
C ARG A 251 2.23 -26.55 -2.55
N GLU A 252 2.06 -27.04 -3.78
CA GLU A 252 3.08 -27.82 -4.49
C GLU A 252 4.35 -27.01 -4.77
N VAL A 253 4.22 -25.70 -5.04
CA VAL A 253 5.34 -24.79 -5.30
C VAL A 253 5.82 -24.01 -4.06
N ALA A 254 5.23 -24.23 -2.88
CA ALA A 254 5.49 -23.44 -1.67
C ALA A 254 6.96 -23.42 -1.24
N ARG A 255 7.76 -24.41 -1.67
CA ARG A 255 9.20 -24.51 -1.39
C ARG A 255 10.08 -23.63 -2.29
N PHE A 256 9.57 -23.12 -3.40
CA PHE A 256 10.34 -22.27 -4.32
C PHE A 256 10.64 -20.92 -3.69
N ASP A 257 11.85 -20.40 -3.88
CA ASP A 257 12.31 -19.20 -3.18
C ASP A 257 11.47 -17.96 -3.50
N SER A 258 11.05 -17.79 -4.75
CA SER A 258 10.15 -16.72 -5.17
C SER A 258 8.81 -16.79 -4.43
N VAL A 259 8.25 -18.00 -4.27
CA VAL A 259 6.97 -18.24 -3.58
C VAL A 259 7.11 -18.04 -2.07
N ARG A 260 8.20 -18.53 -1.45
CA ARG A 260 8.50 -18.29 -0.02
C ARG A 260 8.62 -16.80 0.27
N ARG A 261 9.34 -16.09 -0.59
CA ARG A 261 9.56 -14.65 -0.47
C ARG A 261 8.29 -13.85 -0.65
N LEU A 262 7.45 -14.19 -1.64
CA LEU A 262 6.13 -13.59 -1.81
C LEU A 262 5.25 -13.86 -0.59
N THR A 263 5.20 -15.11 -0.12
CA THR A 263 4.42 -15.50 1.06
C THR A 263 4.84 -14.73 2.31
N TRP A 264 6.15 -14.56 2.52
CA TRP A 264 6.67 -13.71 3.58
C TRP A 264 6.30 -12.23 3.35
N PHE A 265 6.44 -11.70 2.14
CA PHE A 265 6.19 -10.28 1.91
C PHE A 265 4.71 -9.90 2.04
N ASN A 266 3.82 -10.70 1.45
CA ASN A 266 2.38 -10.45 1.39
C ASN A 266 1.56 -11.18 2.46
N ARG A 267 2.21 -11.92 3.36
CA ARG A 267 1.57 -12.71 4.43
C ARG A 267 0.59 -13.78 3.92
N GLY A 268 0.78 -14.27 2.70
CA GLY A 268 -0.08 -15.26 2.06
C GLY A 268 -1.30 -14.68 1.34
N PHE A 269 -1.48 -13.35 1.29
CA PHE A 269 -2.60 -12.71 0.59
C PHE A 269 -2.37 -12.68 -0.93
N MET A 270 -2.50 -13.86 -1.57
CA MET A 270 -2.35 -14.00 -3.01
C MET A 270 -3.32 -15.02 -3.60
N ARG A 271 -3.68 -14.79 -4.86
CA ARG A 271 -4.40 -15.74 -5.70
C ARG A 271 -3.40 -16.48 -6.59
N ALA A 272 -3.56 -17.81 -6.68
CA ALA A 272 -2.87 -18.64 -7.65
C ALA A 272 -3.82 -18.96 -8.81
N ARG A 273 -3.37 -18.70 -10.04
CA ARG A 273 -4.07 -19.11 -11.27
C ARG A 273 -3.11 -19.84 -12.19
N LEU A 274 -3.64 -20.87 -12.84
CA LEU A 274 -2.99 -21.52 -13.96
C LEU A 274 -3.35 -20.73 -15.22
N VAL A 275 -2.34 -20.30 -15.97
CA VAL A 275 -2.51 -19.68 -17.29
C VAL A 275 -1.64 -20.50 -18.23
N ASP A 276 -2.26 -21.26 -19.12
CA ASP A 276 -1.60 -22.32 -19.90
C ASP A 276 -0.89 -23.31 -18.95
N ASP A 277 0.42 -23.49 -19.09
CA ASP A 277 1.24 -24.32 -18.19
C ASP A 277 1.97 -23.51 -17.11
N ASP A 278 1.65 -22.22 -16.98
CA ASP A 278 2.32 -21.31 -16.07
C ASP A 278 1.51 -21.02 -14.81
N LEU A 279 2.18 -21.04 -13.65
CA LEU A 279 1.59 -20.64 -12.38
C LEU A 279 1.80 -19.15 -12.14
N MET A 280 0.70 -18.41 -12.19
CA MET A 280 0.66 -16.98 -11.89
C MET A 280 0.16 -16.73 -10.46
N LEU A 281 0.92 -15.97 -9.69
CA LEU A 281 0.56 -15.49 -8.36
C LEU A 281 0.23 -13.99 -8.42
N SER A 282 -0.99 -13.63 -8.03
CA SER A 282 -1.48 -12.25 -7.93
C SER A 282 -1.50 -11.79 -6.47
N ASP A 283 -0.81 -10.70 -6.12
CA ASP A 283 -0.90 -10.10 -4.78
C ASP A 283 -2.26 -9.40 -4.59
N LEU A 284 -3.10 -9.91 -3.69
CA LEU A 284 -4.47 -9.44 -3.50
C LEU A 284 -4.55 -8.06 -2.82
N ARG A 285 -3.45 -7.58 -2.25
CA ARG A 285 -3.41 -6.31 -1.51
C ARG A 285 -3.49 -5.10 -2.43
N MET A 286 -3.04 -5.23 -3.67
CA MET A 286 -2.80 -4.09 -4.56
C MET A 286 -3.46 -4.28 -5.93
N GLY A 287 -4.40 -3.39 -6.26
CA GLY A 287 -5.31 -3.52 -7.40
C GLY A 287 -6.70 -3.95 -6.95
N LEU A 288 -7.61 -4.18 -7.90
CA LEU A 288 -9.00 -4.56 -7.67
C LEU A 288 -9.30 -5.81 -8.50
N GLU A 289 -10.17 -6.69 -8.04
CA GLU A 289 -10.61 -7.83 -8.86
C GLU A 289 -11.16 -7.33 -10.22
N PRO A 290 -10.88 -7.97 -11.37
CA PRO A 290 -9.98 -9.11 -11.56
C PRO A 290 -8.49 -8.77 -11.75
N ASP A 291 -8.15 -7.47 -11.79
CA ASP A 291 -6.86 -6.91 -12.18
C ASP A 291 -6.01 -6.39 -10.99
N TYR A 292 -5.04 -7.20 -10.59
CA TYR A 292 -4.08 -6.86 -9.55
C TYR A 292 -2.81 -6.25 -10.14
N ASN A 293 -2.19 -5.30 -9.44
CA ASN A 293 -1.02 -4.57 -9.92
C ASN A 293 0.24 -5.46 -10.00
N PHE A 294 0.29 -6.50 -9.17
CA PHE A 294 1.43 -7.40 -9.03
C PHE A 294 1.00 -8.82 -9.34
N ASN A 295 1.20 -9.23 -10.60
CA ASN A 295 1.01 -10.60 -11.07
C ASN A 295 2.38 -11.15 -11.49
N PHE A 296 2.80 -12.24 -10.86
CA PHE A 296 4.09 -12.87 -11.15
C PHE A 296 3.86 -14.29 -11.63
N VAL A 297 4.42 -14.64 -12.79
CA VAL A 297 4.59 -16.05 -13.12
C VAL A 297 5.84 -16.55 -12.41
N VAL A 298 5.70 -17.58 -11.59
CA VAL A 298 6.75 -18.05 -10.68
C VAL A 298 7.21 -19.48 -10.94
N ALA A 299 6.40 -20.26 -11.65
CA ALA A 299 6.70 -21.64 -11.99
C ALA A 299 6.05 -22.00 -13.33
N HIS A 300 6.67 -22.94 -14.03
CA HIS A 300 6.15 -23.56 -15.24
C HIS A 300 5.92 -25.05 -14.98
N ARG A 301 4.88 -25.62 -15.55
CA ARG A 301 4.55 -27.04 -15.44
C ARG A 301 5.08 -27.77 -16.66
N ASP A 302 6.10 -28.59 -16.45
CA ASP A 302 6.64 -29.47 -17.50
C ASP A 302 6.40 -30.94 -17.13
N ASN A 303 5.77 -31.69 -18.04
CA ASN A 303 5.42 -33.10 -17.86
C ASN A 303 4.73 -33.42 -16.52
N GLY A 304 3.82 -32.55 -16.08
CA GLY A 304 3.08 -32.73 -14.83
C GLY A 304 3.84 -32.31 -13.56
N THR A 305 5.08 -31.84 -13.68
CA THR A 305 5.91 -31.41 -12.55
C THR A 305 6.17 -29.91 -12.60
N TRP A 306 6.09 -29.24 -11.45
CA TRP A 306 6.44 -27.83 -11.35
C TRP A 306 7.96 -27.61 -11.37
N GLN A 307 8.40 -26.75 -12.27
CA GLN A 307 9.76 -26.24 -12.37
C GLN A 307 9.76 -24.76 -11.94
N PRO A 308 10.65 -24.32 -11.04
CA PRO A 308 10.80 -22.90 -10.74
C PRO A 308 11.36 -22.17 -11.96
N ILE A 309 10.84 -20.97 -12.24
CA ILE A 309 11.39 -20.09 -13.28
C ILE A 309 11.87 -18.78 -12.65
N VAL A 310 12.69 -18.02 -13.38
CA VAL A 310 12.94 -16.62 -13.02
C VAL A 310 11.60 -15.88 -13.12
N PRO A 311 11.14 -15.22 -12.04
CA PRO A 311 9.83 -14.61 -12.06
C PRO A 311 9.70 -13.55 -13.15
N ARG A 312 8.52 -13.50 -13.77
CA ARG A 312 8.19 -12.49 -14.77
C ARG A 312 6.90 -11.79 -14.37
N GLN A 313 6.90 -10.46 -14.37
CA GLN A 313 5.73 -9.67 -14.01
C GLN A 313 4.83 -9.48 -15.23
N VAL A 314 3.59 -9.94 -15.12
CA VAL A 314 2.55 -9.69 -16.13
C VAL A 314 1.86 -8.39 -15.75
N GLN A 315 1.88 -7.39 -16.65
CA GLN A 315 1.23 -6.12 -16.39
C GLN A 315 -0.29 -6.32 -16.27
N ALA A 316 -0.90 -5.67 -15.28
CA ALA A 316 -2.35 -5.63 -15.14
C ALA A 316 -2.99 -5.00 -16.39
N ALA A 317 -4.16 -5.49 -16.82
CA ALA A 317 -4.85 -5.00 -18.01
C ALA A 317 -5.11 -3.47 -17.96
N TYR A 318 -5.25 -2.91 -16.74
CA TYR A 318 -5.41 -1.47 -16.50
C TYR A 318 -4.23 -0.57 -16.92
N ARG A 319 -3.06 -1.14 -17.22
CA ARG A 319 -1.92 -0.40 -17.79
C ARG A 319 -1.86 -0.45 -19.31
N ALA A 320 -2.75 -1.19 -19.97
CA ALA A 320 -2.90 -1.12 -21.43
C ALA A 320 -3.55 0.22 -21.83
N PRO A 321 -3.21 0.82 -22.98
CA PRO A 321 -3.77 2.10 -23.46
C PRO A 321 -5.30 2.15 -23.50
N VAL A 322 -5.97 0.99 -23.59
CA VAL A 322 -7.42 0.81 -23.65
C VAL A 322 -8.12 1.01 -22.29
N ALA A 323 -7.37 1.13 -21.18
CA ALA A 323 -7.93 1.12 -19.84
C ALA A 323 -8.28 2.50 -19.23
N ARG A 324 -7.95 3.62 -19.88
CA ARG A 324 -8.23 4.96 -19.31
C ARG A 324 -9.72 5.20 -19.08
N ASP A 325 -10.57 4.77 -20.01
CA ASP A 325 -12.02 4.90 -19.90
C ASP A 325 -12.59 3.98 -18.80
N GLN A 326 -11.98 2.81 -18.61
CA GLN A 326 -12.34 1.87 -17.55
C GLN A 326 -11.99 2.40 -16.15
N ILE A 327 -10.85 3.10 -15.99
CA ILE A 327 -10.47 3.72 -14.71
C ILE A 327 -11.51 4.75 -14.27
N GLY A 328 -11.94 5.62 -15.20
CA GLY A 328 -12.97 6.61 -14.92
C GLY A 328 -14.30 5.97 -14.48
N ALA A 329 -14.71 4.91 -15.16
CA ALA A 329 -15.91 4.14 -14.80
C ALA A 329 -15.80 3.49 -13.41
N VAL A 330 -14.68 2.84 -13.10
CA VAL A 330 -14.44 2.22 -11.78
C VAL A 330 -14.44 3.26 -10.66
N LEU A 331 -13.75 4.39 -10.85
CA LEU A 331 -13.75 5.48 -9.88
C LEU A 331 -15.14 6.08 -9.69
N GLY A 332 -15.93 6.21 -10.77
CA GLY A 332 -17.32 6.64 -10.71
C GLY A 332 -18.22 5.67 -9.94
N GLN A 333 -18.09 4.37 -10.18
CA GLN A 333 -18.81 3.32 -9.45
C GLN A 333 -18.43 3.30 -7.97
N MET A 334 -17.14 3.41 -7.66
CA MET A 334 -16.65 3.53 -6.29
C MET A 334 -17.21 4.77 -5.59
N TRP A 335 -17.19 5.93 -6.26
CA TRP A 335 -17.76 7.15 -5.71
C TRP A 335 -19.25 7.00 -5.42
N HIS A 336 -20.01 6.42 -6.36
CA HIS A 336 -21.42 6.11 -6.15
C HIS A 336 -21.61 5.18 -4.94
N ARG A 337 -20.76 4.16 -4.78
CA ARG A 337 -20.80 3.17 -3.70
C ARG A 337 -20.51 3.76 -2.31
N ILE A 338 -19.74 4.84 -2.22
CA ILE A 338 -19.57 5.58 -0.94
C ILE A 338 -20.93 6.03 -0.41
N TRP A 339 -21.81 6.53 -1.28
CA TRP A 339 -23.05 7.22 -0.88
C TRP A 339 -24.31 6.35 -0.99
N HIS A 340 -24.21 5.17 -1.60
CA HIS A 340 -25.36 4.29 -1.83
C HIS A 340 -25.05 2.85 -1.40
N GLU A 341 -26.01 2.22 -0.72
CA GLU A 341 -25.98 0.79 -0.45
C GLU A 341 -25.93 -0.02 -1.76
N PRO A 342 -25.27 -1.19 -1.76
CA PRO A 342 -25.13 -1.98 -2.98
C PRO A 342 -26.51 -2.53 -3.36
N ARG A 343 -27.03 -2.11 -4.52
CA ARG A 343 -28.15 -2.80 -5.18
C ARG A 343 -27.60 -4.13 -5.69
N SER A 344 -27.72 -5.21 -4.91
CA SER A 344 -27.31 -6.58 -5.27
C SER A 344 -25.88 -6.73 -5.83
N THR A 345 -24.90 -7.00 -4.96
CA THR A 345 -23.65 -7.76 -5.18
C THR A 345 -23.01 -7.85 -6.58
N VAL A 346 -22.92 -6.82 -7.40
CA VAL A 346 -22.00 -6.85 -8.56
C VAL A 346 -21.40 -5.47 -8.84
N LEU A 347 -20.22 -5.23 -8.28
CA LEU A 347 -19.22 -4.36 -8.89
C LEU A 347 -17.99 -5.24 -9.14
N THR A 348 -18.04 -6.05 -10.21
CA THR A 348 -16.91 -6.57 -11.02
C THR A 348 -17.39 -7.68 -11.95
N GLY A 349 -17.00 -7.54 -13.22
CA GLY A 349 -17.42 -8.35 -14.36
C GLY A 349 -17.24 -9.86 -14.19
N ASP A 350 -18.18 -10.56 -14.81
CA ASP A 350 -18.32 -11.99 -15.09
C ASP A 350 -18.08 -13.00 -13.95
N LEU A 351 -19.10 -13.81 -13.77
CA LEU A 351 -19.18 -14.93 -12.84
C LEU A 351 -18.65 -16.18 -13.56
N GLU A 352 -17.55 -16.74 -13.08
CA GLU A 352 -17.37 -18.19 -13.17
C GLU A 352 -18.10 -18.79 -11.94
N PRO A 353 -19.17 -19.58 -12.14
CA PRO A 353 -19.85 -20.22 -11.03
C PRO A 353 -18.91 -21.21 -10.33
N VAL A 354 -18.91 -21.14 -9.00
CA VAL A 354 -18.30 -22.16 -8.14
C VAL A 354 -18.89 -23.52 -8.54
N GLY A 355 -18.01 -24.44 -8.95
CA GLY A 355 -18.37 -25.69 -9.60
C GLY A 355 -19.47 -26.48 -8.88
N ALA A 356 -20.53 -26.79 -9.63
CA ALA A 356 -21.40 -27.92 -9.33
C ALA A 356 -20.73 -29.20 -9.85
N PRO A 357 -20.81 -30.34 -9.14
CA PRO A 357 -20.26 -31.60 -9.62
C PRO A 357 -20.99 -32.01 -10.90
N VAL A 358 -20.22 -32.20 -11.98
CA VAL A 358 -20.71 -32.78 -13.24
C VAL A 358 -21.13 -34.22 -12.95
N VAL A 359 -22.43 -34.44 -12.78
CA VAL A 359 -23.02 -35.77 -12.87
C VAL A 359 -23.07 -36.13 -14.35
N ALA A 360 -22.31 -37.15 -14.74
CA ALA A 360 -22.33 -37.68 -16.11
C ALA A 360 -23.73 -38.21 -16.46
N PRO A 361 -24.27 -37.94 -17.66
CA PRO A 361 -25.50 -38.56 -18.10
C PRO A 361 -25.23 -40.04 -18.43
N ALA A 362 -26.02 -40.90 -17.81
CA ALA A 362 -26.04 -42.33 -18.11
C ALA A 362 -26.41 -42.56 -19.59
N SER A 363 -25.59 -43.34 -20.26
CA SER A 363 -25.86 -43.93 -21.58
C SER A 363 -27.12 -44.79 -21.53
N ALA A 364 -28.17 -44.39 -22.25
CA ALA A 364 -29.31 -45.24 -22.55
C ALA A 364 -29.12 -45.81 -23.96
N THR A 365 -28.72 -47.07 -24.02
CA THR A 365 -28.95 -47.98 -25.15
C THR A 365 -30.40 -48.43 -25.16
N GLN A 366 -31.13 -48.11 -26.23
CA GLN A 366 -32.01 -49.04 -26.95
C GLN A 366 -32.42 -48.43 -28.29
#